data_AF-A0A0F8B173-F1
#
_entry.id   AF-A0A0F8B173-F1
#
_cell.length_a   1.000
_cell.length_b   1.000
_cell.length_c   1.000
_cell.angle_alpha   90.00
_cell.angle_beta   90.00
_cell.angle_gamma   90.00
#
_symmetry.space_group_name_H-M   'P 1'
#
loop_
_entity.id
_entity.type
_entity.pdbx_description
1 polymer ?
#
loop_
_entity_poly.entity_id
_entity_poly.type
_entity_poly.pdbx_seq_one_letter_code
_entity_poly.pdbx_strand_id
1 'polypeptide(L)'
;MPPMKKTASNQTTTRSSKSASGGDVATLADGNNSASGTEQVDGEAKAQVPEELITRVLHDMFEKENTRISKDANRAVGKYLDVFIREALMRASAERGARFLEVEDLERLAPQLLLDF
;
A
#
# COMPACT_ATOMS: atom_id res chain seq x y z
N MET A 1 53.19 8.41 -19.08
CA MET A 1 53.59 7.05 -19.53
C MET A 1 52.76 6.04 -18.76
N PRO A 2 52.08 5.08 -19.44
CA PRO A 2 51.40 3.94 -18.84
C PRO A 2 52.42 2.81 -18.54
N PRO A 3 52.06 1.77 -17.76
CA PRO A 3 51.66 0.49 -18.39
C PRO A 3 50.56 -0.28 -17.61
N MET A 4 49.50 -0.78 -18.27
CA MET A 4 49.30 -2.11 -18.90
C MET A 4 48.64 -3.18 -18.00
N LYS A 5 47.61 -3.79 -18.62
CA LYS A 5 46.71 -4.86 -18.18
C LYS A 5 47.43 -6.17 -17.80
N LYS A 6 46.82 -6.97 -16.93
CA LYS A 6 46.85 -8.44 -17.05
C LYS A 6 45.51 -9.09 -16.65
N THR A 7 44.96 -9.80 -17.62
CA THR A 7 43.89 -10.80 -17.57
C THR A 7 44.48 -12.20 -17.35
N ALA A 8 43.86 -13.04 -16.49
CA ALA A 8 43.87 -14.52 -16.51
C ALA A 8 42.98 -15.02 -15.34
N SER A 9 41.81 -15.64 -15.54
CA SER A 9 41.51 -17.00 -16.01
C SER A 9 41.76 -18.12 -14.98
N ASN A 10 40.65 -18.55 -14.35
CA ASN A 10 40.20 -19.90 -13.95
C ASN A 10 41.22 -21.01 -13.60
N GLN A 11 40.99 -21.68 -12.46
CA GLN A 11 41.09 -23.15 -12.37
C GLN A 11 40.39 -23.74 -11.13
N THR A 12 39.34 -24.52 -11.40
CA THR A 12 38.76 -25.58 -10.58
C THR A 12 39.79 -26.66 -10.27
N THR A 13 39.86 -27.21 -9.05
CA THR A 13 40.19 -28.64 -8.81
C THR A 13 39.65 -29.10 -7.44
N THR A 14 39.22 -30.35 -7.48
CA THR A 14 38.44 -31.23 -6.60
C THR A 14 39.17 -31.76 -5.35
N ARG A 15 38.38 -32.41 -4.47
CA ARG A 15 38.64 -33.58 -3.56
C ARG A 15 38.15 -33.28 -2.14
N SER A 16 37.65 -34.19 -1.30
CA SER A 16 37.21 -35.59 -1.36
C SER A 16 36.64 -35.88 0.05
N SER A 17 35.56 -36.66 0.15
CA SER A 17 35.20 -37.62 1.22
C SER A 17 35.38 -37.26 2.71
N LYS A 18 34.33 -37.46 3.54
CA LYS A 18 34.30 -38.48 4.62
C LYS A 18 32.94 -38.47 5.35
N SER A 19 32.42 -39.67 5.56
CA SER A 19 31.33 -40.08 6.45
C SER A 19 31.53 -39.69 7.92
N ALA A 20 30.45 -39.34 8.63
CA ALA A 20 30.22 -39.74 10.03
C ALA A 20 28.76 -39.53 10.44
N SER A 21 28.22 -40.56 11.06
CA SER A 21 26.95 -40.64 11.78
C SER A 21 26.90 -39.69 12.99
N GLY A 22 25.75 -39.08 13.22
CA GLY A 22 25.43 -38.40 14.48
C GLY A 22 23.99 -37.92 14.43
N GLY A 23 23.11 -38.56 15.21
CA GLY A 23 21.72 -38.14 15.33
C GLY A 23 21.63 -36.92 16.23
N ASP A 24 20.83 -35.94 15.82
CA ASP A 24 20.32 -34.89 16.68
C ASP A 24 18.89 -34.57 16.26
N VAL A 25 17.98 -34.65 17.21
CA VAL A 25 16.55 -34.35 17.10
C VAL A 25 16.37 -32.86 16.84
N ALA A 26 16.16 -32.47 15.59
CA ALA A 26 15.82 -31.10 15.24
C ALA A 26 14.32 -30.87 15.49
N THR A 27 14.03 -30.14 16.56
CA THR A 27 12.74 -29.54 16.88
C THR A 27 12.18 -28.77 15.68
N LEU A 28 11.04 -29.21 15.13
CA LEU A 28 10.29 -28.45 14.14
C LEU A 28 9.59 -27.29 14.84
N ALA A 29 10.27 -26.15 14.92
CA ALA A 29 9.64 -24.86 15.12
C ALA A 29 9.75 -24.10 13.80
N ASP A 30 8.84 -24.39 12.85
CA ASP A 30 8.71 -23.57 11.65
C ASP A 30 7.85 -22.36 11.98
N GLY A 31 8.50 -21.20 11.86
CA GLY A 31 8.01 -19.92 12.32
C GLY A 31 6.89 -19.40 11.44
N ASN A 32 5.73 -19.25 12.05
CA ASN A 32 4.71 -18.32 11.59
C ASN A 32 5.28 -16.90 11.64
N ASN A 33 5.87 -16.44 10.53
CA ASN A 33 6.20 -15.04 10.33
C ASN A 33 5.53 -14.55 9.05
N SER A 34 4.21 -14.40 9.12
CA SER A 34 3.48 -13.47 8.28
C SER A 34 4.10 -12.09 8.47
N ALA A 35 4.99 -11.72 7.54
CA ALA A 35 5.46 -10.36 7.37
C ALA A 35 4.29 -9.50 6.86
N SER A 36 3.33 -9.23 7.76
CA SER A 36 2.48 -8.06 7.68
C SER A 36 3.39 -6.87 7.93
N GLY A 37 4.05 -6.40 6.87
CA GLY A 37 4.69 -5.09 6.83
C GLY A 37 3.61 -4.01 6.88
N THR A 38 3.01 -3.80 8.06
CA THR A 38 2.47 -2.48 8.40
C THR A 38 3.68 -1.60 8.63
N GLU A 39 4.21 -1.03 7.56
CA GLU A 39 5.04 0.15 7.66
C GLU A 39 4.22 1.21 8.39
N GLN A 40 4.54 1.39 9.67
CA GLN A 40 4.08 2.52 10.45
C GLN A 40 4.76 3.74 9.84
N VAL A 41 4.02 4.46 9.01
CA VAL A 41 4.44 5.77 8.52
C VAL A 41 4.28 6.73 9.69
N ASP A 42 5.36 6.91 10.44
CA ASP A 42 5.46 7.86 11.54
C ASP A 42 5.29 9.30 11.00
N GLY A 43 4.29 10.02 11.52
CA GLY A 43 4.37 11.48 11.66
C GLY A 43 3.87 12.38 10.53
N GLU A 44 3.38 11.88 9.40
CA GLU A 44 2.61 12.73 8.49
C GLU A 44 1.17 12.83 9.02
N ALA A 45 0.73 14.04 9.38
CA ALA A 45 -0.66 14.28 9.74
C ALA A 45 -1.54 13.65 8.67
N LYS A 46 -2.22 12.54 9.01
CA LYS A 46 -3.04 11.76 8.09
C LYS A 46 -3.95 12.74 7.38
N ALA A 47 -3.66 13.03 6.11
CA ALA A 47 -4.40 14.01 5.34
C ALA A 47 -5.87 13.60 5.39
N GLN A 48 -6.65 14.43 6.09
CA GLN A 48 -8.07 14.24 6.35
C GLN A 48 -8.78 15.42 5.73
N VAL A 49 -9.94 15.17 5.14
CA VAL A 49 -10.76 16.24 4.57
C VAL A 49 -11.22 17.16 5.71
N PRO A 50 -10.99 18.49 5.63
CA PRO A 50 -11.44 19.42 6.66
C PRO A 50 -12.95 19.39 6.84
N GLU A 51 -13.40 19.33 8.10
CA GLU A 51 -14.83 19.24 8.46
C GLU A 51 -15.67 20.42 7.92
N GLU A 52 -15.08 21.62 7.85
CA GLU A 52 -15.75 22.82 7.31
C GLU A 52 -16.02 22.72 5.81
N LEU A 53 -15.11 22.09 5.06
CA LEU A 53 -15.28 21.86 3.63
C LEU A 53 -16.42 20.88 3.37
N ILE A 54 -16.49 19.81 4.16
CA ILE A 54 -17.56 18.81 4.08
C ILE A 54 -18.91 19.47 4.34
N THR A 55 -19.01 20.27 5.41
CA THR A 55 -20.22 21.02 5.71
C THR A 55 -20.63 21.92 4.55
N ARG A 56 -19.69 22.66 3.95
CA ARG A 56 -19.99 23.53 2.81
C ARG A 56 -20.49 22.74 1.59
N VAL A 57 -19.79 21.68 1.19
CA VAL A 57 -20.18 20.83 0.06
C VAL A 57 -21.57 20.23 0.28
N LEU A 58 -21.87 19.73 1.48
CA LEU A 58 -23.18 19.18 1.80
C LEU A 58 -24.30 20.24 1.73
N HIS A 59 -24.06 21.44 2.27
CA HIS A 59 -25.03 22.53 2.22
C HIS A 59 -25.29 23.01 0.78
N ASP A 60 -24.28 23.00 -0.09
CA ASP A 60 -24.43 23.34 -1.50
C ASP A 60 -25.28 22.30 -2.26
N MET A 61 -25.37 21.05 -1.77
CA MET A 61 -26.16 19.97 -2.39
C MET A 61 -27.52 19.70 -1.73
N PHE A 62 -27.85 20.37 -0.61
CA PHE A 62 -29.16 20.21 0.01
C PHE A 62 -30.24 21.00 -0.74
N GLU A 63 -31.33 20.34 -1.09
CA GLU A 63 -32.48 20.99 -1.76
C GLU A 63 -33.17 22.05 -0.88
N LYS A 64 -33.09 21.89 0.45
CA LYS A 64 -33.73 22.78 1.43
C LYS A 64 -32.68 23.58 2.19
N GLU A 65 -32.81 24.90 2.14
CA GLU A 65 -31.86 25.85 2.77
C GLU A 65 -31.72 25.69 4.29
N ASN A 66 -32.77 25.20 4.98
CA ASN A 66 -32.77 25.02 6.43
C ASN A 66 -32.29 23.63 6.90
N THR A 67 -31.78 22.80 6.00
CA THR A 67 -31.23 21.48 6.35
C THR A 67 -29.97 21.67 7.19
N ARG A 68 -29.89 20.99 8.33
CA ARG A 68 -28.74 21.04 9.24
C ARG A 68 -28.19 19.64 9.47
N ILE A 69 -26.88 19.55 9.60
CA ILE A 69 -26.17 18.32 9.96
C ILE A 69 -25.60 18.44 11.38
N SER A 70 -25.69 17.36 12.16
CA SER A 70 -25.05 17.32 13.48
C SER A 70 -23.54 17.21 13.34
N LYS A 71 -22.78 17.66 14.34
CA LYS A 71 -21.30 17.58 14.33
C LYS A 71 -20.80 16.15 14.16
N ASP A 72 -21.46 15.18 14.81
CA ASP A 72 -21.09 13.77 14.71
C ASP A 72 -21.40 13.18 13.32
N ALA A 73 -22.50 13.59 12.70
CA ALA A 73 -22.81 13.20 11.33
C ALA A 73 -21.81 13.81 10.34
N ASN A 74 -21.42 15.07 10.52
CA ASN A 74 -20.39 15.70 9.67
C ASN A 74 -19.05 14.94 9.76
N ARG A 75 -18.64 14.54 10.96
CA ARG A 75 -17.44 13.71 11.16
C ARG A 75 -17.58 12.31 10.53
N ALA A 76 -18.78 11.73 10.56
CA ALA A 76 -19.04 10.44 9.90
C ALA A 76 -18.94 10.55 8.37
N VAL A 77 -19.49 11.62 7.78
CA VAL A 77 -19.35 11.89 6.33
C VAL A 77 -17.89 12.14 5.97
N GLY A 78 -17.11 12.83 6.82
CA GLY A 78 -15.67 12.99 6.60
C GLY A 78 -14.94 11.66 6.54
N LYS A 79 -15.24 10.73 7.44
CA LYS A 79 -14.69 9.37 7.38
C LYS A 79 -15.15 8.62 6.13
N TYR A 80 -16.40 8.79 5.69
CA TYR A 80 -16.92 8.18 4.47
C TYR A 80 -16.11 8.66 3.24
N LEU A 81 -15.89 9.98 3.11
CA LEU A 81 -15.08 10.55 2.03
C LEU A 81 -13.62 10.08 2.09
N ASP A 82 -13.03 10.03 3.29
CA ASP A 82 -11.67 9.52 3.46
C ASP A 82 -11.55 8.05 3.00
N VAL A 83 -12.54 7.21 3.31
CA VAL A 83 -12.58 5.80 2.88
C VAL A 83 -12.77 5.71 1.37
N PHE A 84 -13.71 6.48 0.80
CA PHE A 84 -13.95 6.53 -0.64
C PHE A 84 -12.68 6.88 -1.44
N ILE A 85 -11.96 7.93 -1.04
CA ILE A 85 -10.73 8.37 -1.72
C ILE A 85 -9.63 7.31 -1.60
N ARG A 86 -9.49 6.70 -0.42
CA ARG A 86 -8.50 5.64 -0.20
C ARG A 86 -8.81 4.39 -1.01
N GLU A 87 -10.07 3.97 -1.08
CA GLU A 87 -10.49 2.84 -1.91
C GLU A 87 -10.21 3.11 -3.39
N ALA A 88 -10.53 4.31 -3.88
CA ALA A 88 -10.22 4.70 -5.26
C ALA A 88 -8.72 4.58 -5.57
N LEU A 89 -7.86 5.11 -4.67
CA LEU A 89 -6.41 5.07 -4.83
C LEU A 89 -5.85 3.64 -4.76
N MET A 90 -6.31 2.86 -3.78
CA MET A 90 -5.85 1.48 -3.58
C MET A 90 -6.23 0.59 -4.77
N ARG A 91 -7.46 0.70 -5.27
CA ARG A 91 -7.91 -0.06 -6.44
C ARG A 91 -7.17 0.35 -7.71
N ALA A 92 -6.99 1.64 -7.95
CA ALA A 92 -6.24 2.15 -9.10
C ALA A 92 -4.78 1.69 -9.07
N SER A 93 -4.14 1.77 -7.89
CA SER A 93 -2.77 1.30 -7.70
C SER A 93 -2.65 -0.21 -7.88
N ALA A 94 -3.62 -1.00 -7.42
CA ALA A 94 -3.61 -2.45 -7.54
C ALA A 94 -3.83 -2.92 -8.99
N GLU A 95 -4.69 -2.24 -9.74
CA GLU A 95 -4.98 -2.59 -11.13
C GLU A 95 -3.79 -2.33 -12.06
N ARG A 96 -3.12 -1.18 -11.91
CA ARG A 96 -2.01 -0.82 -12.80
C ARG A 96 -0.67 -1.46 -12.42
N GLY A 97 -0.40 -1.62 -11.13
CA GLY A 97 0.89 -2.11 -10.63
C GLY A 97 2.08 -1.18 -10.93
N ALA A 98 1.84 0.13 -11.12
CA ALA A 98 2.87 1.13 -11.41
C ALA A 98 2.92 2.22 -10.35
N ARG A 99 4.04 2.98 -10.33
CA ARG A 99 4.29 4.07 -9.38
C ARG A 99 3.39 5.30 -9.58
N PHE A 100 2.88 5.49 -10.78
CA PHE A 100 2.05 6.63 -11.16
C PHE A 100 0.70 6.13 -11.64
N LEU A 101 -0.34 6.93 -11.39
CA LEU A 101 -1.71 6.69 -11.86
C LEU A 101 -2.04 7.67 -12.97
N GLU A 102 -2.74 7.17 -13.98
CA GLU A 102 -3.26 7.91 -15.12
C GLU A 102 -4.79 7.99 -15.00
N VAL A 103 -5.40 8.82 -15.84
CA VAL A 103 -6.84 9.08 -15.78
C VAL A 103 -7.62 7.83 -16.18
N GLU A 104 -7.10 7.09 -17.15
CA GLU A 104 -7.65 5.85 -17.69
C GLU A 104 -7.78 4.76 -16.62
N ASP A 105 -6.85 4.73 -15.64
CA ASP A 105 -6.90 3.79 -14.52
C ASP A 105 -8.12 4.07 -13.63
N LEU A 106 -8.43 5.35 -13.40
CA LEU A 106 -9.59 5.75 -12.59
C LEU A 106 -10.90 5.57 -13.36
N GLU A 107 -10.93 5.88 -14.65
CA GLU A 107 -12.11 5.71 -15.50
C GLU A 107 -12.56 4.26 -15.60
N ARG A 108 -11.61 3.33 -15.68
CA ARG A 108 -11.91 1.90 -15.72
C ARG A 108 -12.53 1.38 -14.42
N LEU A 109 -12.14 1.94 -13.28
CA LEU A 109 -12.66 1.58 -11.96
C LEU A 109 -13.93 2.32 -11.56
N ALA A 110 -14.19 3.49 -12.15
CA ALA A 110 -15.30 4.37 -11.79
C ALA A 110 -16.66 3.64 -11.72
N PRO A 111 -17.04 2.74 -12.65
CA PRO A 111 -18.34 2.07 -12.57
C PRO A 111 -18.50 1.23 -11.30
N GLN A 112 -17.49 0.42 -10.94
CA GLN A 112 -17.58 -0.42 -9.75
C GLN A 112 -17.42 0.41 -8.47
N LEU A 113 -16.52 1.41 -8.48
CA LEU A 113 -16.33 2.29 -7.35
C LEU A 113 -17.61 3.05 -6.99
N LEU A 114 -18.39 3.49 -7.97
CA LEU A 114 -19.67 4.16 -7.75
C LEU A 114 -20.80 3.22 -7.30
N LEU A 115 -20.71 1.91 -7.58
CA LEU A 115 -21.71 0.93 -7.15
C LEU A 115 -21.50 0.44 -5.70
N ASP A 116 -20.26 0.52 -5.21
CA ASP A 116 -19.93 0.11 -3.85
C ASP A 116 -20.27 1.19 -2.80
N PHE A 117 -20.60 2.41 -3.23
CA PHE A 117 -20.78 3.60 -2.39
C PHE A 117 -22.14 4.27 -2.61
#